data_AF-A0A953MJA3-F1
#
_entry.id   AF-A0A953MJA3-F1
#
_cell.length_a   1.000
_cell.length_b   1.000
_cell.length_c   1.000
_cell.angle_alpha   90.00
_cell.angle_beta   90.00
_cell.angle_gamma   90.00
#
_symmetry.space_group_name_H-M   'P 1'
#
loop_
_entity.id
_entity.type
_entity.pdbx_description
1 polymer ?
#
loop_
_entity_poly.entity_id
_entity_poly.type
_entity_poly.pdbx_seq_one_letter_code
_entity_poly.pdbx_strand_id
1 'polypeptide(L)' 'MKDYLGSIRITVDQNNEITNGQDYLPLGSIFREYNIASSNEKYDFTEKERDTETGLNYFGARYYDSDLGRWTSVDP' A
#
# COMPACT_ATOMS: atom_id res chain seq x y z
N MET A 1 0.95 7.77 9.19
CA MET A 1 2.26 8.36 8.88
C MET A 1 2.72 7.88 7.52
N LYS A 2 3.31 8.77 6.72
CA LYS A 2 3.66 8.52 5.32
C LYS A 2 5.13 8.83 5.07
N ASP A 3 5.71 8.16 4.08
CA ASP A 3 7.05 8.49 3.57
C ASP A 3 7.04 9.63 2.54
N TYR A 4 8.20 9.94 1.95
CA TYR A 4 8.35 11.04 0.99
C TYR A 4 7.56 10.85 -0.32
N LEU A 5 7.20 9.61 -0.66
CA LEU A 5 6.35 9.30 -1.82
C LEU A 5 4.86 9.18 -1.43
N GLY A 6 4.54 9.39 -0.16
CA GLY A 6 3.19 9.25 0.38
C GLY A 6 2.84 7.82 0.80
N SER A 7 3.76 6.86 0.68
CA SER A 7 3.44 5.47 1.06
C SER A 7 3.18 5.37 2.56
N ILE A 8 2.11 4.69 2.94
CA ILE A 8 1.70 4.57 4.34
C ILE A 8 2.65 3.64 5.09
N ARG A 9 3.39 4.17 6.07
CA ARG A 9 4.34 3.35 6.86
C ARG A 9 3.75 2.86 8.16
N ILE A 10 2.92 3.68 8.80
CA ILE A 10 2.31 3.38 10.10
C ILE A 10 0.91 4.00 10.13
N THR A 11 -0.09 3.23 10.53
CA THR A 11 -1.44 3.71 10.84
C THR A 11 -1.65 3.67 12.35
N VAL A 12 -2.27 4.72 12.88
CA VAL A 12 -2.59 4.86 14.31
C VAL A 12 -4.07 5.11 14.47
N ASP A 13 -4.64 4.68 15.59
CA ASP A 13 -6.03 4.96 15.94
C ASP A 13 -6.21 6.33 16.62
N GLN A 14 -7.45 6.65 17.00
CA GLN A 14 -7.81 7.89 17.71
C GLN A 14 -7.18 8.02 19.10
N ASN A 15 -6.70 6.92 19.69
CA ASN A 15 -6.03 6.89 20.99
C ASN A 15 -4.50 6.97 20.86
N ASN A 16 -3.97 7.11 19.63
CA ASN A 16 -2.56 7.07 19.28
C ASN A 16 -1.91 5.67 19.44
N GLU A 17 -2.70 4.61 19.42
CA GLU A 17 -2.17 3.24 19.36
C GLU A 17 -1.89 2.83 17.91
N ILE A 18 -0.78 2.12 17.69
CA ILE A 18 -0.42 1.64 16.35
C ILE A 18 -1.35 0.48 15.98
N THR A 19 -2.04 0.61 14.84
CA THR A 19 -2.94 -0.43 14.32
C THR A 19 -2.30 -1.24 13.20
N ASN A 20 -1.49 -0.60 12.36
CA ASN A 20 -0.77 -1.24 11.26
C ASN A 20 0.60 -0.58 11.05
N GLY A 21 1.58 -1.36 10.58
CA GLY A 21 2.85 -0.87 10.08
C GLY A 21 3.30 -1.65 8.84
N GLN A 22 3.77 -0.96 7.81
CA GLN A 22 4.14 -1.57 6.54
C GLN A 22 5.47 -1.00 6.02
N ASP A 23 6.34 -1.89 5.58
CA ASP A 23 7.55 -1.55 4.83
C ASP A 23 7.43 -2.06 3.40
N TYR A 24 7.72 -1.19 2.44
CA TYR A 24 7.75 -1.53 1.01
C TYR A 24 9.17 -1.67 0.48
N LEU A 25 9.35 -2.62 -0.45
CA LEU A 25 10.45 -2.63 -1.39
C LEU A 25 10.37 -1.44 -2.36
N PRO A 26 11.44 -1.11 -3.10
CA PRO A 26 11.45 0.06 -3.99
C PRO A 26 10.32 0.10 -5.03
N LEU A 27 9.81 -1.07 -5.44
CA LEU A 27 8.75 -1.21 -6.45
C LEU A 27 7.36 -1.45 -5.85
N GLY A 28 7.20 -1.28 -4.53
CA GLY A 28 5.91 -1.26 -3.85
C GLY A 28 5.48 -2.57 -3.21
N SER A 29 6.21 -3.67 -3.44
CA SER A 29 5.92 -4.96 -2.82
C SER A 29 6.10 -4.84 -1.30
N ILE A 30 5.20 -5.43 -0.52
CA ILE A 30 5.33 -5.43 0.95
C ILE A 30 6.52 -6.29 1.35
N PHE A 31 7.50 -5.67 2.01
CA PHE A 31 8.64 -6.34 2.60
C PHE A 31 8.34 -6.86 4.00
N ARG A 32 7.71 -6.03 4.84
CA ARG A 32 7.27 -6.39 6.19
C ARG A 32 5.93 -5.76 6.49
N GLU A 33 5.12 -6.49 7.23
CA GLU A 33 3.83 -6.03 7.70
C GLU A 33 3.64 -6.38 9.18
N TYR A 34 3.14 -5.41 9.92
CA TYR A 34 2.89 -5.47 11.36
C TYR A 34 1.39 -5.20 11.59
N ASN A 35 0.58 -6.24 11.45
CA ASN A 35 -0.85 -6.18 11.75
C ASN A 35 -1.07 -6.35 13.25
N ILE A 36 -1.25 -5.24 13.96
CA ILE A 36 -1.46 -5.22 15.42
C ILE A 36 -2.95 -5.31 15.76
N ALA A 37 -3.78 -4.64 14.97
CA ALA A 37 -5.24 -4.69 15.07
C ALA A 37 -5.82 -4.85 13.66
N SER A 38 -7.11 -5.19 13.56
CA SER A 38 -7.82 -5.19 12.27
C SER A 38 -7.84 -3.76 11.71
N SER A 39 -6.90 -3.48 10.82
CA SER A 39 -6.80 -2.25 10.07
C SER A 39 -7.63 -2.38 8.79
N ASN A 40 -8.55 -1.44 8.56
CA ASN A 40 -9.30 -1.31 7.30
C ASN A 40 -8.57 -0.39 6.30
N GLU A 41 -7.24 -0.32 6.38
CA GLU A 41 -6.45 0.54 5.51
C GLU A 41 -6.54 0.05 4.06
N LYS A 42 -7.07 0.90 3.19
CA LYS A 42 -7.25 0.59 1.76
C LYS A 42 -6.10 1.12 0.91
N TYR A 43 -5.37 2.11 1.41
CA TYR A 43 -4.32 2.79 0.67
C TYR A 43 -2.97 2.44 1.24
N ASP A 44 -1.98 2.16 0.39
CA ASP A 44 -0.69 1.69 0.87
C ASP A 44 0.48 2.38 0.16
N PHE A 45 1.08 1.75 -0.85
CA PHE A 45 2.19 2.25 -1.63
C PHE A 45 1.78 3.48 -2.45
N THR A 46 2.51 4.58 -2.30
CA THR A 46 2.27 5.85 -3.02
C THR A 46 0.82 6.37 -2.93
N GLU A 47 0.14 6.09 -1.80
CA GLU A 47 -1.26 6.46 -1.56
C GLU A 47 -2.26 5.88 -2.55
N LYS A 48 -1.94 4.73 -3.17
CA LYS A 48 -2.87 4.06 -4.08
C LYS A 48 -3.66 2.98 -3.37
N GLU A 49 -4.91 2.85 -3.77
CA GLU A 49 -5.79 1.81 -3.27
C GLU A 49 -5.22 0.47 -3.70
N ARG A 50 -5.04 -0.44 -2.73
CA ARG A 50 -4.67 -1.82 -3.01
C ARG A 50 -5.92 -2.68 -2.96
N ASP A 51 -6.20 -3.33 -4.07
CA ASP A 51 -7.24 -4.33 -4.13
C ASP A 51 -6.75 -5.60 -3.41
N THR A 52 -7.43 -5.99 -2.34
CA THR A 52 -7.07 -7.15 -1.53
C THR A 52 -7.34 -8.48 -2.23
N GLU A 53 -8.20 -8.53 -3.25
CA GLU A 53 -8.49 -9.75 -4.00
C GLU A 53 -7.38 -10.09 -4.99
N THR A 54 -6.88 -9.06 -5.70
CA THR A 54 -5.85 -9.22 -6.75
C THR A 54 -4.44 -8.92 -6.26
N GLY A 55 -4.30 -8.16 -5.18
CA GLY A 55 -3.01 -7.64 -4.69
C GLY A 55 -2.49 -6.45 -5.50
N LEU A 56 -3.23 -5.95 -6.49
CA LEU A 56 -2.82 -4.88 -7.39
C LEU A 56 -3.15 -3.49 -6.84
N ASN A 57 -2.33 -2.50 -7.19
CA ASN A 57 -2.60 -1.10 -6.86
C ASN A 57 -3.33 -0.39 -8.00
N TYR A 58 -4.41 0.31 -7.69
CA TYR A 58 -5.18 1.08 -8.67
C TYR A 58 -4.68 2.53 -8.76
N PHE A 59 -4.20 2.93 -9.95
CA PHE A 59 -3.70 4.29 -10.23
C PHE A 59 -4.66 5.11 -11.10
N GLY A 60 -5.93 4.70 -11.22
CA GLY A 60 -6.94 5.39 -12.03
C GLY A 60 -7.03 4.83 -13.45
N ALA A 61 -6.03 5.09 -14.29
CA ALA A 61 -6.06 4.62 -15.67
C ALA A 61 -5.61 3.15 -15.82
N ARG A 62 -4.79 2.66 -14.88
CA ARG A 62 -4.17 1.34 -14.93
C ARG A 62 -4.04 0.73 -13.53
N TYR A 63 -3.91 -0.60 -13.51
CA TYR A 63 -3.48 -1.35 -12.34
C TYR A 63 -1.97 -1.61 -12.41
N TYR A 64 -1.32 -1.54 -11.25
CA TYR A 64 0.09 -1.78 -11.08
C TYR A 64 0.31 -3.04 -10.24
N ASP A 65 1.18 -3.91 -10.74
CA ASP A 65 1.64 -5.11 -10.03
C ASP A 65 2.97 -4.78 -9.34
N SER A 66 2.93 -4.69 -8.02
CA SER A 66 4.10 -4.36 -7.19
C SER A 66 5.09 -5.49 -7.05
N ASP A 67 4.67 -6.73 -7.26
CA ASP A 67 5.52 -7.92 -7.15
C ASP A 67 6.32 -8.11 -8.44
N LEU A 68 5.72 -7.77 -9.59
CA LEU A 68 6.40 -7.72 -10.88
C LEU A 68 7.09 -6.38 -11.17
N GLY A 69 6.69 -5.32 -10.47
CA GLY A 69 7.22 -3.98 -10.66
C GLY A 69 6.78 -3.32 -11.98
N ARG A 70 5.57 -3.60 -12.46
CA ARG A 70 5.08 -3.10 -13.76
C ARG A 70 3.56 -2.90 -13.83
N TRP A 71 3.14 -2.10 -14.80
CA TRP A 71 1.73 -1.97 -15.18
C TRP A 71 1.19 -3.24 -15.82
N THR A 72 -0.08 -3.54 -15.56
CA THR A 72 -0.80 -4.68 -16.16
C THR A 72 -1.33 -4.41 -17.56
N SER A 73 -1.30 -3.15 -18.01
CA SER A 73 -1.71 -2.73 -19.34
C SER A 73 -0.77 -1.67 -19.95
N VAL A 74 -0.85 -1.51 -21.28
CA VAL A 74 -0.22 -0.40 -22.00
C VAL A 74 -0.85 0.94 -21.59
N ASP A 75 -0.12 2.04 -21.82
CA ASP A 75 -0.63 3.37 -21.54
C ASP A 75 -1.83 3.68 -22.47
N PRO A 76 -2.96 4.21 -21.94
CA PRO A 76 -4.14 4.54 -22.75
C PRO A 76 -3.96 5.69 -23.74
#